data_AF-A0A838PBR6-F1
#
_entry.id   AF-A0A838PBR6-F1
#
_cell.length_a   1.000
_cell.length_b   1.000
_cell.length_c   1.000
_cell.angle_alpha   90.00
_cell.angle_beta   90.00
_cell.angle_gamma   90.00
#
_symmetry.space_group_name_H-M   'P 1'
#
loop_
_entity.id
_entity.type
_entity.pdbx_description
1 polymer ?
#
loop_
_entity_poly.entity_id
_entity_poly.type
_entity_poly.pdbx_seq_one_letter_code
_entity_poly.pdbx_strand_id
1 'polypeptide(L)' 'MRTSHPSCKEDLKVRAYGDTAVTSYRIATKAKFEETEINREFCMTNVWMKREGRWQIVARHTANLEREKDQ' A
#
# COMPACT_ATOMS: atom_id res chain seq x y z
N MET A 1 -18.83 9.73 -12.81
CA MET A 1 -17.38 9.94 -12.98
C MET A 1 -16.70 9.76 -11.62
N ARG A 2 -16.12 8.59 -11.32
CA ARG A 2 -15.40 8.36 -10.06
C ARG A 2 -13.97 8.90 -10.23
N THR A 3 -13.70 10.05 -9.66
CA THR A 3 -12.32 10.57 -9.53
C THR A 3 -11.62 9.79 -8.43
N SER A 4 -11.02 8.65 -8.79
CA SER A 4 -9.96 8.06 -7.97
C SER A 4 -8.78 9.02 -8.00
N HIS A 5 -8.51 9.67 -6.88
CA HIS A 5 -7.25 10.40 -6.73
C HIS A 5 -6.13 9.36 -6.80
N PRO A 6 -5.03 9.63 -7.51
CA PRO A 6 -3.91 8.70 -7.54
C PRO A 6 -3.50 8.43 -6.09
N SER A 7 -3.56 7.17 -5.68
CA SER A 7 -2.99 6.74 -4.41
C SER A 7 -1.48 6.96 -4.53
N CYS A 8 -1.03 8.14 -4.13
CA CYS A 8 0.39 8.48 -4.18
C CYS A 8 1.08 7.49 -3.22
N LYS A 9 1.90 6.59 -3.76
CA LYS A 9 2.72 5.69 -2.96
C LYS A 9 3.88 6.49 -2.39
N GLU A 10 3.59 7.29 -1.37
CA GLU A 10 4.61 8.02 -0.64
C GLU A 10 5.56 7.02 0.04
N ASP A 11 6.84 7.36 0.06
CA ASP A 11 7.89 6.61 0.77
C ASP A 11 8.02 5.13 0.40
N LEU A 12 7.89 4.78 -0.90
CA LEU A 12 8.19 3.42 -1.35
C LEU A 12 9.65 3.07 -1.06
N LYS A 13 9.84 2.12 -0.14
CA LYS A 13 11.13 1.50 0.17
C LYS A 13 11.15 0.10 -0.41
N VAL A 14 12.25 -0.25 -1.07
CA VAL A 14 12.47 -1.57 -1.66
C VAL A 14 13.76 -2.16 -1.11
N ARG A 15 13.73 -3.41 -0.67
CA ARG A 15 14.91 -4.19 -0.30
C ARG A 15 14.87 -5.53 -1.03
N ALA A 16 15.90 -5.82 -1.82
CA ALA A 16 15.99 -7.05 -2.60
C ALA A 16 16.97 -8.05 -1.98
N TYR A 17 16.64 -9.33 -2.08
CA TYR A 17 17.36 -10.48 -1.53
C TYR A 17 17.30 -11.63 -2.55
N GLY A 18 18.17 -11.60 -3.56
CA GLY A 18 18.12 -12.56 -4.68
C GLY A 18 16.76 -12.53 -5.38
N ASP A 19 16.08 -13.67 -5.40
CA ASP A 19 14.74 -13.83 -5.98
C ASP A 19 13.60 -13.45 -5.02
N THR A 20 13.90 -12.81 -3.89
CA THR A 20 12.92 -12.24 -2.97
C THR A 20 13.08 -10.73 -2.88
N ALA A 21 11.99 -9.99 -2.68
CA ALA A 21 12.06 -8.57 -2.35
C ALA A 21 11.00 -8.20 -1.32
N VAL A 22 11.27 -7.18 -0.51
CA VAL A 22 10.33 -6.59 0.42
C VAL A 22 10.09 -5.15 0.00
N THR A 23 8.83 -4.79 -0.18
CA THR A 23 8.43 -3.41 -0.44
C THR A 23 7.58 -2.89 0.70
N SER A 24 7.89 -1.71 1.22
CA SER A 24 7.06 -1.01 2.20
C SER A 24 6.71 0.37 1.67
N TYR A 25 5.44 0.76 1.73
CA TYR A 25 4.98 2.06 1.23
C TYR A 25 3.72 2.51 1.96
N ARG A 26 3.49 3.81 1.97
CA ARG A 26 2.24 4.39 2.46
C ARG A 26 1.24 4.51 1.33
N ILE A 27 -0.03 4.29 1.65
CA ILE A 27 -1.14 4.55 0.74
C ILE A 27 -2.09 5.49 1.45
N ALA A 28 -2.28 6.69 0.90
CA ALA A 28 -3.48 7.48 1.16
C ALA A 28 -4.56 7.03 0.18
N THR A 29 -5.63 6.41 0.69
CA THR A 29 -6.80 6.07 -0.11
C THR A 29 -7.92 7.04 0.23
N LYS A 30 -8.29 7.85 -0.76
CA LYS A 30 -9.58 8.54 -0.79
C LYS A 30 -10.55 7.68 -1.59
N ALA A 31 -11.32 6.84 -0.91
CA ALA A 31 -12.34 6.02 -1.55
C ALA A 31 -13.73 6.56 -1.19
N LYS A 32 -14.56 6.83 -2.19
CA LYS A 32 -16.01 7.01 -1.97
C LYS A 32 -16.67 5.64 -2.02
N PHE A 33 -17.12 5.16 -0.86
CA PHE A 33 -17.93 3.95 -0.76
C PHE A 33 -19.36 4.37 -0.47
N GLU A 34 -20.26 4.06 -1.41
CA GLU A 34 -21.68 4.46 -1.41
C GLU A 34 -21.87 5.98 -1.32
N GLU A 35 -21.89 6.56 -0.11
CA GLU A 35 -21.96 8.02 0.14
C GLU A 35 -20.89 8.53 1.13
N THR A 36 -20.05 7.64 1.67
CA THR A 36 -19.02 8.01 2.64
C THR A 36 -17.68 8.22 1.95
N GLU A 37 -17.10 9.41 2.13
CA GLU A 37 -15.71 9.65 1.78
C GLU A 37 -14.81 9.04 2.87
N ILE A 38 -14.24 7.88 2.56
CA ILE A 38 -13.24 7.23 3.39
C ILE A 38 -11.90 7.84 3.02
N ASN A 39 -11.37 8.67 3.91
CA ASN A 39 -9.98 9.11 3.87
C ASN A 39 -9.20 8.26 4.87
N ARG A 40 -8.49 7.24 4.39
CA ARG A 40 -7.66 6.36 5.22
C ARG A 40 -6.23 6.32 4.70
N GLU A 41 -5.30 6.30 5.64
CA GLU A 41 -3.90 6.06 5.37
C GLU A 41 -3.52 4.66 5.85
N PHE A 42 -2.73 3.96 5.05
CA PHE A 42 -2.27 2.61 5.35
C PHE A 42 -0.77 2.52 5.16
N CYS A 43 -0.11 1.74 6.01
CA CYS A 43 1.21 1.22 5.71
C CYS A 43 1.03 -0.18 5.12
N MET A 44 1.60 -0.41 3.93
CA MET A 44 1.58 -1.72 3.28
C MET A 44 2.99 -2.26 3.15
N THR A 45 3.19 -3.50 3.58
CA THR A 45 4.41 -4.28 3.32
C THR A 45 4.06 -5.50 2.48
N ASN A 46 4.66 -5.63 1.29
CA ASN A 46 4.56 -6.83 0.46
C ASN A 46 5.89 -7.57 0.45
N VAL A 47 5.81 -8.89 0.55
CA VAL A 47 6.92 -9.80 0.23
C VAL A 47 6.69 -10.34 -1.16
N TRP A 48 7.70 -10.21 -2.00
CA TRP A 48 7.71 -10.62 -3.39
C TRP A 48 8.64 -11.80 -3.57
N MET A 49 8.26 -12.74 -4.43
CA MET A 49 9.11 -13.82 -4.89
C MET A 49 9.10 -13.84 -6.42
N LYS A 50 10.27 -14.00 -7.02
CA LYS A 50 10.41 -14.21 -8.45
C LYS A 50 10.26 -15.71 -8.74
N ARG A 51 9.20 -16.08 -9.48
CA ARG A 51 8.93 -17.45 -9.92
C ARG A 51 8.78 -17.44 -11.43
N GLU A 52 9.52 -18.31 -12.12
CA GLU A 52 9.48 -18.40 -13.58
C GLU A 52 9.70 -17.04 -14.27
N GLY A 53 10.66 -16.26 -13.76
CA GLY A 53 10.97 -14.93 -14.30
C GLY A 53 9.99 -13.82 -13.92
N ARG A 54 8.89 -14.11 -13.21
CA ARG A 54 7.84 -13.14 -12.84
C ARG A 54 7.83 -12.86 -11.35
N TRP A 55 7.73 -11.59 -10.98
CA TRP A 55 7.55 -11.18 -9.59
C TRP A 55 6.09 -11.35 -9.16
N GLN A 56 5.89 -12.03 -8.03
CA GLN A 56 4.58 -12.28 -7.46
C GLN A 56 4.58 -11.91 -5.98
N ILE A 57 3.49 -11.33 -5.49
CA ILE A 57 3.30 -11.09 -4.06
C ILE A 57 2.96 -12.43 -3.41
N VAL A 58 3.82 -12.89 -2.51
CA VAL A 58 3.63 -14.14 -1.76
C VAL A 58 3.14 -13.91 -0.34
N ALA A 59 3.31 -12.68 0.18
CA ALA A 59 2.70 -12.25 1.43
C ALA A 59 2.44 -10.73 1.40
N ARG A 60 1.39 -10.31 2.09
CA ARG A 60 1.03 -8.90 2.26
C ARG A 60 0.60 -8.67 3.69
N HIS A 61 1.10 -7.59 4.28
CA HIS A 61 0.64 -7.04 5.54
C HIS A 61 0.19 -5.60 5.34
N THR A 62 -0.97 -5.27 5.87
CA THR A 62 -1.55 -3.92 5.83
C THR A 62 -1.89 -3.49 7.24
N ALA A 63 -1.41 -2.32 7.63
CA ALA A 63 -1.75 -1.67 8.90
C ALA A 63 -2.46 -0.34 8.63
N ASN A 64 -3.55 -0.08 9.37
CA ASN A 64 -4.16 1.24 9.40
C ASN A 64 -3.18 2.21 10.06
N LEU A 65 -2.98 3.36 9.44
CA LEU A 65 -2.40 4.52 10.08
C LEU A 65 -3.58 5.36 10.53
N GLU A 66 -4.03 5.14 11.77
CA GLU A 66 -4.92 6.08 12.40
C GLU A 66 -4.13 7.37 12.56
N ARG A 67 -4.57 8.45 11.91
CA ARG A 67 -4.10 9.77 12.29
C ARG A 67 -4.65 10.04 13.68
N GLU A 68 -3.74 10.16 14.65
CA GLU A 68 -4.09 10.74 15.94
C GLU A 68 -4.78 12.08 15.65
N LYS A 69 -6.03 12.22 16.07
CA LYS A 69 -6.69 13.52 15.95
C LYS A 69 -5.97 14.42 16.94
N ASP A 70 -5.29 15.45 16.44
CA ASP A 70 -4.83 16.56 17.26
C ASP A 70 -6.01 17.01 18.16
N GLN A 71 -5.81 16.96 19.48
CA GLN A 71 -6.75 17.44 20.50
C GLN A 71 -6.91 18.96 20.44
#